data_AF-A0AAU9ZMZ1-F1
#
_entry.id   AF-A0AAU9ZMZ1-F1
#
_cell.length_a   1.000
_cell.length_b   1.000
_cell.length_c   1.000
_cell.angle_alpha   90.00
_cell.angle_beta   90.00
_cell.angle_gamma   90.00
#
_symmetry.space_group_name_H-M   'P 1'
#
loop_
_entity.id
_entity.type
_entity.pdbx_description
1 polymer ?
#
loop_
_entity_poly.entity_id
_entity_poly.type
_entity_poly.pdbx_seq_one_letter_code
_entity_poly.pdbx_strand_id
1 'polypeptide(L)'
;MVFKKSMRDRKGLGSPTEKTEVLSEDLLQIERRLDTVRSMCHHSHKRLIACFQGQHGTDVERRHKKLPLTALAQNMQEASTQLEESLLGKMLETCGDAENQLALELSQHEAFVEKEIVDPLYGIAEVEIPNIQKQRKQLARLVLDWDSVRARWNQAHKSSGTNFQGLPSKIDTLKEEMDEAGNKVEQCKDQLAADMYNFMAREGEYGKFFVMKLFCHLWVVLHLSLCVREGIGSPEQKSQSPDFQVPL
;
A
#
# COMPACT_ATOMS: atom_id res chain seq x y z
N MET A 1 -12.01 22.06 -31.15
CA MET A 1 -11.65 23.46 -31.49
C MET A 1 -11.54 24.39 -30.27
N VAL A 2 -12.02 24.02 -29.08
CA VAL A 2 -11.98 24.87 -27.87
C VAL A 2 -10.56 25.00 -27.28
N PHE A 3 -9.71 23.96 -27.36
CA PHE A 3 -8.33 23.99 -26.82
C PHE A 3 -7.30 24.73 -27.69
N LYS A 4 -7.56 24.91 -29.00
CA LYS A 4 -6.66 25.66 -29.91
C LYS A 4 -6.74 27.19 -29.69
N LYS A 5 -7.80 27.67 -29.02
CA LYS A 5 -8.01 29.09 -28.73
C LYS A 5 -7.27 29.52 -27.46
N SER A 6 -7.18 28.66 -26.44
CA SER A 6 -6.45 28.94 -25.20
C SER A 6 -4.92 29.10 -25.39
N MET A 7 -4.34 28.46 -26.40
CA MET A 7 -2.92 28.62 -26.76
C MET A 7 -2.61 29.84 -27.65
N ARG A 8 -3.62 30.50 -28.23
CA ARG A 8 -3.42 31.63 -29.16
C ARG A 8 -3.42 32.99 -28.46
N ASP A 9 -4.05 33.09 -27.29
CA ASP A 9 -4.22 34.34 -26.56
C ASP A 9 -3.12 34.61 -25.50
N ARG A 10 -2.11 33.73 -25.37
CA ARG A 10 -1.01 33.86 -24.40
C ARG A 10 0.14 34.78 -24.88
N LYS A 11 -0.20 35.92 -25.50
CA LYS A 11 0.75 37.02 -25.78
C LYS A 11 0.54 38.12 -24.75
N GLY A 12 1.37 38.14 -23.72
CA GLY A 12 1.62 39.31 -22.89
C GLY A 12 1.07 39.21 -21.48
N LEU A 13 1.91 38.78 -20.54
CA LEU A 13 2.36 39.56 -19.38
C LEU A 13 3.14 38.61 -18.46
N GLY A 14 4.35 39.01 -18.06
CA GLY A 14 5.14 38.25 -17.11
C GLY A 14 4.52 38.26 -15.70
N SER A 15 4.54 37.11 -15.03
CA SER A 15 4.72 37.01 -13.58
C SER A 15 5.14 35.58 -13.17
N PRO A 16 5.84 35.38 -12.03
CA PRO A 16 6.50 34.11 -11.66
C PRO A 16 5.58 32.99 -11.14
N THR A 17 4.38 32.82 -11.71
CA THR A 17 3.39 31.83 -11.23
C THR A 17 2.77 30.95 -12.34
N GLU A 18 3.41 30.87 -13.50
CA GLU A 18 3.00 30.02 -14.65
C GLU A 18 3.54 28.57 -14.57
N LYS A 19 3.48 27.92 -13.40
CA LYS A 19 3.80 26.47 -13.29
C LYS A 19 2.58 25.57 -13.10
N THR A 20 1.37 26.15 -13.10
CA THR A 20 0.13 25.45 -12.71
C THR A 20 -0.86 25.23 -13.86
N GLU A 21 -0.61 25.74 -15.08
CA GLU A 21 -1.60 25.68 -16.18
C GLU A 21 -1.43 24.50 -17.15
N VAL A 22 -0.62 23.49 -16.81
CA VAL A 22 -0.41 22.30 -17.68
C VAL A 22 -1.38 21.15 -17.36
N LEU A 23 -1.99 21.15 -16.18
CA LEU A 23 -2.92 20.12 -15.71
C LEU A 23 -4.32 20.74 -15.54
N SER A 24 -5.38 20.01 -15.87
CA SER A 24 -6.75 20.47 -15.55
C SER A 24 -6.94 20.55 -14.04
N GLU A 25 -7.88 21.39 -13.59
CA GLU A 25 -8.25 21.50 -12.16
C GLU A 25 -8.52 20.12 -11.54
N ASP A 26 -9.16 19.22 -12.29
CA ASP A 26 -9.44 17.85 -11.87
C ASP A 26 -8.15 17.05 -11.59
N LEU A 27 -7.13 17.18 -12.42
CA LEU A 27 -5.85 16.47 -12.23
C LEU A 27 -5.08 17.04 -11.03
N LEU A 28 -5.14 18.35 -10.79
CA LEU A 28 -4.57 18.97 -9.59
C LEU A 28 -5.28 18.50 -8.32
N GLN A 29 -6.60 18.30 -8.38
CA GLN A 29 -7.37 17.74 -7.27
C GLN A 29 -6.97 16.29 -6.99
N ILE A 30 -6.84 15.46 -8.03
CA ILE A 30 -6.38 14.07 -7.90
C ILE A 30 -4.98 14.01 -7.30
N GLU A 31 -4.10 14.95 -7.65
CA GLU A 31 -2.75 15.02 -7.09
C GLU A 31 -2.73 15.29 -5.58
N ARG A 32 -3.52 16.26 -5.09
CA ARG A 32 -3.63 16.49 -3.64
C ARG A 32 -4.16 15.26 -2.91
N ARG A 33 -5.06 14.53 -3.56
CA ARG A 33 -5.64 13.29 -3.04
C ARG A 33 -4.61 12.17 -2.99
N LEU A 34 -3.78 12.02 -4.04
CA LEU A 34 -2.64 11.10 -4.07
C LEU A 34 -1.71 11.30 -2.86
N ASP A 35 -1.33 12.55 -2.55
CA ASP A 35 -0.48 12.84 -1.39
C ASP A 35 -1.13 12.47 -0.06
N THR A 36 -2.44 12.73 0.07
CA THR A 36 -3.21 12.38 1.27
C THR A 36 -3.30 10.86 1.44
N VAL A 37 -3.63 10.13 0.38
CA VAL A 37 -3.69 8.66 0.38
C VAL A 37 -2.33 8.06 0.69
N ARG A 38 -1.25 8.60 0.10
CA ARG A 38 0.12 8.14 0.41
C ARG A 38 0.45 8.26 1.88
N SER A 39 0.19 9.42 2.47
CA SER A 39 0.45 9.66 3.89
C SER A 39 -0.36 8.71 4.77
N MET A 40 -1.62 8.49 4.43
CA MET A 40 -2.48 7.54 5.14
C MET A 40 -1.94 6.11 5.04
N CYS A 41 -1.64 5.63 3.83
CA CYS A 41 -1.09 4.29 3.61
C CYS A 41 0.23 4.09 4.37
N HIS A 42 1.15 5.07 4.33
CA HIS A 42 2.43 4.98 5.01
C HIS A 42 2.27 4.94 6.55
N HIS A 43 1.39 5.78 7.10
CA HIS A 43 1.12 5.80 8.55
C HIS A 43 0.40 4.54 9.03
N SER A 44 -0.58 4.06 8.26
CA SER A 44 -1.30 2.81 8.53
C SER A 44 -0.36 1.62 8.45
N HIS A 45 0.47 1.51 7.41
CA HIS A 45 1.48 0.48 7.27
C HIS A 45 2.41 0.43 8.49
N LYS A 46 2.97 1.57 8.89
CA LYS A 46 3.87 1.65 10.06
C LYS A 46 3.18 1.22 11.36
N ARG A 47 1.92 1.62 11.57
CA ARG A 47 1.15 1.23 12.76
C ARG A 47 0.76 -0.25 12.74
N LEU A 48 0.40 -0.79 11.58
CA LEU A 48 0.04 -2.20 11.44
C LEU A 48 1.23 -3.11 11.74
N ILE A 49 2.41 -2.78 11.21
CA ILE A 49 3.65 -3.53 11.54
C ILE A 49 3.92 -3.49 13.05
N ALA A 50 3.68 -2.35 13.71
CA ALA A 50 3.87 -2.24 15.16
C ALA A 50 2.82 -3.00 16.00
N CYS A 51 1.71 -3.44 15.40
CA CYS A 51 0.72 -4.27 16.07
C CYS A 51 1.10 -5.76 16.05
N PHE A 52 1.99 -6.19 15.16
CA PHE A 52 2.44 -7.58 15.10
C PHE A 52 3.44 -7.88 16.19
N GLN A 53 3.30 -9.05 16.80
CA GLN A 53 4.23 -9.57 17.80
C GLN A 53 5.42 -10.28 17.11
N GLY A 54 5.21 -10.79 15.90
CA GLY A 54 6.27 -11.30 15.02
C GLY A 54 7.05 -10.22 14.28
N GLN A 55 8.30 -10.53 13.89
CA GLN A 55 9.01 -9.70 12.91
C GLN A 55 8.29 -9.74 11.55
N HIS A 56 8.14 -8.57 10.94
CA HIS A 56 7.67 -8.43 9.55
C HIS A 56 8.58 -9.23 8.60
N GLY A 57 7.99 -9.96 7.64
CA GLY A 57 8.67 -10.77 6.64
C GLY A 57 9.23 -12.11 7.15
N THR A 58 8.86 -12.54 8.37
CA THR A 58 9.29 -13.85 8.89
C THR A 58 8.27 -14.95 8.61
N ASP A 59 8.77 -16.15 8.32
CA ASP A 59 7.95 -17.35 8.10
C ASP A 59 7.06 -17.64 9.33
N VAL A 60 5.84 -18.14 9.07
CA VAL A 60 4.83 -18.46 10.09
C VAL A 60 5.39 -19.33 11.21
N GLU A 61 6.26 -20.29 10.88
CA GLU A 61 6.86 -21.19 11.86
C GLU A 61 7.89 -20.49 12.77
N ARG A 62 8.65 -19.54 12.21
CA ARG A 62 9.61 -18.73 12.97
C ARG A 62 8.92 -17.68 13.82
N ARG A 63 7.82 -17.13 13.33
CA ARG A 63 6.96 -16.19 14.05
C ARG A 63 6.30 -16.87 15.24
N HIS A 64 5.71 -18.05 15.03
CA HIS A 64 5.10 -18.85 16.09
C HIS A 64 6.06 -19.13 17.25
N LYS A 65 7.30 -19.57 16.96
CA LYS A 65 8.31 -19.87 18.01
C LYS A 65 8.79 -18.65 18.79
N LYS A 66 8.55 -17.43 18.31
CA LYS A 66 8.95 -16.17 18.98
C LYS A 66 7.81 -15.52 19.77
N LEU A 67 6.59 -16.02 19.65
CA LEU A 67 5.46 -15.47 20.40
C LEU A 67 5.62 -15.78 21.90
N PRO A 68 5.42 -14.80 22.79
CA PRO A 68 5.42 -15.03 24.24
C PRO A 68 4.44 -16.12 24.68
N LEU A 69 3.35 -16.28 23.92
CA LEU A 69 2.32 -17.28 24.11
C LEU A 69 2.86 -18.72 23.98
N THR A 70 3.74 -18.97 23.01
CA THR A 70 4.39 -20.28 22.81
C THR A 70 5.33 -20.62 23.97
N ALA A 71 6.05 -19.62 24.49
CA ALA A 71 6.91 -19.82 25.66
C ALA A 71 6.08 -20.11 26.93
N LEU A 72 4.93 -19.44 27.07
CA LEU A 72 3.98 -19.71 28.17
C LEU A 72 3.41 -21.13 28.07
N ALA A 73 3.00 -21.55 26.87
CA ALA A 73 2.49 -22.90 26.61
C ALA A 73 3.50 -23.98 27.01
N GLN A 74 4.78 -23.82 26.61
CA GLN A 74 5.85 -24.72 27.02
C GLN A 74 6.04 -24.77 28.53
N ASN A 75 6.03 -23.61 29.21
CA ASN A 75 6.17 -23.57 30.66
C ASN A 75 5.02 -24.30 31.38
N MET A 76 3.79 -24.17 30.88
CA MET A 76 2.63 -24.91 31.41
C MET A 76 2.75 -26.42 31.19
N GLN A 77 3.18 -26.84 30.00
CA GLN A 77 3.41 -28.27 29.71
C GLN A 77 4.52 -28.86 30.59
N GLU A 78 5.64 -28.16 30.77
CA GLU A 78 6.72 -28.57 31.66
C GLU A 78 6.24 -28.67 33.12
N ALA A 79 5.44 -27.70 33.59
CA ALA A 79 4.86 -27.73 34.93
C ALA A 79 3.86 -28.89 35.10
N SER A 80 3.11 -29.26 34.04
CA SER A 80 2.21 -30.42 34.05
C SER A 80 2.98 -31.73 34.28
N THR A 81 4.12 -31.93 33.60
CA THR A 81 4.93 -33.15 33.77
C THR A 81 5.47 -33.33 35.20
N GLN A 82 5.64 -32.24 35.95
CA GLN A 82 6.03 -32.29 37.37
C GLN A 82 4.85 -32.61 38.30
N LEU A 83 3.62 -32.53 37.78
CA LEU A 83 2.36 -32.61 38.51
C LEU A 83 1.44 -33.73 37.96
N GLU A 84 2.02 -34.75 37.29
CA GLU A 84 1.35 -35.78 36.46
C GLU A 84 0.15 -36.50 37.11
N GLU A 85 0.09 -36.61 38.43
CA GLU A 85 -1.01 -37.27 39.14
C GLU A 85 -2.09 -36.32 39.70
N SER A 86 -1.92 -35.00 39.53
CA SER A 86 -2.84 -34.00 40.06
C SER A 86 -3.85 -33.50 39.02
N LEU A 87 -5.03 -33.08 39.47
CA LEU A 87 -6.00 -32.37 38.63
C LEU A 87 -5.38 -31.10 38.02
N LEU A 88 -4.51 -30.42 38.78
CA LEU A 88 -3.80 -29.24 38.33
C LEU A 88 -2.86 -29.54 37.15
N GLY A 89 -2.13 -30.66 37.18
CA GLY A 89 -1.30 -31.11 36.07
C GLY A 89 -2.12 -31.29 34.78
N LYS A 90 -3.23 -32.03 34.85
CA LYS A 90 -4.15 -32.22 33.71
C LYS A 90 -4.76 -30.91 33.19
N MET A 91 -5.02 -29.94 34.07
CA MET A 91 -5.47 -28.61 33.67
C MET A 91 -4.35 -27.83 32.98
N LEU A 92 -3.11 -27.88 33.50
CA LEU A 92 -1.95 -27.22 32.90
C LEU A 92 -1.60 -27.80 31.53
N GLU A 93 -1.72 -29.11 31.34
CA GLU A 93 -1.55 -29.77 30.03
C GLU A 93 -2.56 -29.22 29.01
N THR A 94 -3.85 -29.29 29.35
CA THR A 94 -4.94 -28.79 28.49
C THR A 94 -4.78 -27.30 28.17
N CYS A 95 -4.40 -26.48 29.16
CA CYS A 95 -4.13 -25.06 28.96
C CYS A 95 -2.90 -24.83 28.07
N GLY A 96 -1.82 -25.60 28.26
CA GLY A 96 -0.62 -25.51 27.43
C GLY A 96 -0.89 -25.84 25.96
N ASP A 97 -1.68 -26.88 25.69
CA ASP A 97 -2.08 -27.24 24.33
C ASP A 97 -2.98 -26.17 23.70
N ALA A 98 -3.92 -25.62 24.47
CA ALA A 98 -4.78 -24.52 24.02
C ALA A 98 -3.95 -23.27 23.68
N GLU A 99 -2.99 -22.88 24.53
CA GLU A 99 -2.10 -21.74 24.31
C GLU A 99 -1.19 -21.95 23.08
N ASN A 100 -0.70 -23.17 22.85
CA ASN A 100 0.07 -23.50 21.64
C ASN A 100 -0.79 -23.36 20.37
N GLN A 101 -2.03 -23.87 20.37
CA GLN A 101 -2.94 -23.68 19.25
C GLN A 101 -3.24 -22.20 19.03
N LEU A 102 -3.44 -21.45 20.11
CA LEU A 102 -3.68 -20.01 20.09
C LEU A 102 -2.52 -19.26 19.42
N ALA A 103 -1.28 -19.62 19.77
CA ALA A 103 -0.09 -19.03 19.20
C ALA A 103 0.06 -19.35 17.70
N LEU A 104 -0.40 -20.52 17.24
CA LEU A 104 -0.38 -20.89 15.83
C LEU A 104 -1.39 -20.07 15.02
N GLU A 105 -2.63 -19.99 15.49
CA GLU A 105 -3.70 -19.19 14.87
C GLU A 105 -3.29 -17.71 14.79
N LEU A 106 -2.70 -17.17 15.87
CA LEU A 106 -2.21 -15.80 15.89
C LEU A 106 -1.11 -15.57 14.84
N SER A 107 -0.16 -16.50 14.70
CA SER A 107 0.91 -16.41 13.70
C SER A 107 0.38 -16.43 12.27
N GLN A 108 -0.59 -17.30 11.97
CA GLN A 108 -1.25 -17.38 10.66
C GLN A 108 -2.04 -16.11 10.35
N HIS A 109 -2.78 -15.59 11.32
CA HIS A 109 -3.50 -14.34 11.18
C HIS A 109 -2.54 -13.17 10.90
N GLU A 110 -1.44 -13.03 11.64
CA GLU A 110 -0.45 -11.98 11.39
C GLU A 110 0.12 -12.08 9.97
N ALA A 111 0.42 -13.29 9.49
CA ALA A 111 0.89 -13.52 8.12
C ALA A 111 -0.16 -13.17 7.05
N PHE A 112 -1.43 -13.45 7.31
CA PHE A 112 -2.52 -13.10 6.41
C PHE A 112 -2.70 -11.58 6.32
N VAL A 113 -2.74 -10.88 7.46
CA VAL A 113 -2.86 -9.41 7.49
C VAL A 113 -1.66 -8.76 6.83
N GLU A 114 -0.47 -9.31 7.03
CA GLU A 114 0.75 -8.88 6.36
C GLU A 114 0.59 -8.91 4.83
N LYS A 115 0.24 -10.07 4.27
CA LYS A 115 0.15 -10.26 2.82
C LYS A 115 -1.02 -9.53 2.16
N GLU A 116 -2.19 -9.54 2.79
CA GLU A 116 -3.43 -9.07 2.16
C GLU A 116 -3.74 -7.59 2.45
N ILE A 117 -3.05 -6.99 3.44
CA ILE A 117 -3.30 -5.61 3.85
C ILE A 117 -2.00 -4.81 3.89
N VAL A 118 -0.97 -5.27 4.61
CA VAL A 118 0.27 -4.49 4.81
C VAL A 118 1.04 -4.35 3.49
N ASP A 119 1.26 -5.44 2.76
CA ASP A 119 1.98 -5.43 1.49
C ASP A 119 1.30 -4.57 0.41
N PRO A 120 -0.03 -4.64 0.18
CA PRO A 120 -0.72 -3.71 -0.71
C PRO A 120 -0.60 -2.25 -0.30
N LEU A 121 -0.71 -1.93 1.00
CA LEU A 121 -0.54 -0.56 1.50
C LEU A 121 0.87 -0.03 1.24
N TYR A 122 1.88 -0.89 1.40
CA TYR A 122 3.26 -0.56 1.07
C TYR A 122 3.43 -0.30 -0.44
N GLY A 123 2.89 -1.18 -1.28
CA GLY A 123 2.92 -1.04 -2.74
C GLY A 123 2.32 0.28 -3.22
N ILE A 124 1.18 0.68 -2.65
CA ILE A 124 0.55 1.98 -2.96
C ILE A 124 1.46 3.14 -2.54
N ALA A 125 1.99 3.11 -1.31
CA ALA A 125 2.75 4.22 -0.73
C ALA A 125 4.15 4.41 -1.34
N GLU A 126 4.80 3.30 -1.71
CA GLU A 126 6.22 3.29 -2.14
C GLU A 126 6.43 2.98 -3.63
N VAL A 127 5.42 2.44 -4.33
CA VAL A 127 5.54 2.10 -5.77
C VAL A 127 4.58 2.92 -6.61
N GLU A 128 3.27 2.77 -6.42
CA GLU A 128 2.27 3.35 -7.32
C GLU A 128 2.28 4.88 -7.30
N ILE A 129 2.13 5.48 -6.11
CA ILE A 129 2.08 6.94 -5.97
C ILE A 129 3.41 7.60 -6.38
N PRO A 130 4.59 7.11 -5.95
CA PRO A 130 5.87 7.65 -6.41
C PRO A 130 6.07 7.56 -7.93
N ASN A 131 5.54 6.52 -8.59
CA ASN A 131 5.64 6.36 -10.04
C ASN A 131 4.83 7.45 -10.78
N ILE A 132 3.59 7.71 -10.35
CA ILE A 132 2.76 8.80 -10.89
C ILE A 132 3.46 10.17 -10.68
N GLN A 133 4.02 10.40 -9.48
CA GLN A 133 4.78 11.61 -9.19
C GLN A 133 6.04 11.75 -10.07
N LYS A 134 6.70 10.63 -10.41
CA LYS A 134 7.86 10.62 -11.31
C LYS A 134 7.46 10.98 -12.74
N GLN A 135 6.37 10.43 -13.25
CA GLN A 135 5.83 10.77 -14.57
C GLN A 135 5.47 12.26 -14.67
N ARG A 136 4.88 12.85 -13.62
CA ARG A 136 4.64 14.31 -13.57
C ARG A 136 5.94 15.11 -13.68
N LYS A 137 6.98 14.72 -12.94
CA LYS A 137 8.30 15.38 -13.04
C LYS A 137 8.92 15.22 -14.42
N GLN A 138 8.69 14.08 -15.09
CA GLN A 138 9.12 13.85 -16.46
C GLN A 138 8.38 14.75 -17.44
N LEU A 139 7.06 14.88 -17.32
CA LEU A 139 6.25 15.80 -18.14
C LEU A 139 6.76 17.23 -18.04
N ALA A 140 7.06 17.72 -16.82
CA ALA A 140 7.61 19.05 -16.62
C ALA A 140 8.95 19.28 -17.35
N ARG A 141 9.81 18.25 -17.43
CA ARG A 141 11.07 18.31 -18.18
C ARG A 141 10.82 18.35 -19.69
N LEU A 142 9.96 17.48 -20.20
CA LEU A 142 9.62 17.44 -21.62
C LEU A 142 9.01 18.75 -22.11
N VAL A 143 8.18 19.41 -21.28
CA VAL A 143 7.61 20.73 -21.60
C VAL A 143 8.72 21.78 -21.75
N LEU A 144 9.70 21.80 -20.84
CA LEU A 144 10.85 22.72 -20.95
C LEU A 144 11.71 22.45 -22.19
N ASP A 145 11.94 21.18 -22.50
CA ASP A 145 12.70 20.77 -23.68
C ASP A 145 11.98 21.21 -24.97
N TRP A 146 10.66 21.01 -25.02
CA TRP A 146 9.84 21.46 -26.14
C TRP A 146 9.80 22.98 -26.28
N ASP A 147 9.66 23.73 -25.18
CA ASP A 147 9.71 25.21 -25.21
C ASP A 147 11.06 25.70 -25.73
N SER A 148 12.15 25.02 -25.37
CA SER A 148 13.51 25.30 -25.87
C SER A 148 13.64 25.04 -27.38
N VAL A 149 13.16 23.90 -27.88
CA VAL A 149 13.15 23.58 -29.32
C VAL A 149 12.29 24.58 -30.09
N ARG A 150 11.10 24.89 -29.57
CA ARG A 150 10.17 25.88 -30.13
C ARG A 150 10.78 27.29 -30.18
N ALA A 151 11.51 27.71 -29.14
CA ALA A 151 12.19 29.00 -29.14
C ALA A 151 13.27 29.08 -30.24
N ARG A 152 14.07 28.01 -30.40
CA ARG A 152 15.07 27.89 -31.46
C ARG A 152 14.45 27.94 -32.87
N TRP A 153 13.36 27.19 -33.09
CA TRP A 153 12.62 27.23 -34.35
C TRP A 153 12.07 28.63 -34.65
N ASN A 154 11.42 29.27 -33.67
CA ASN A 154 10.87 30.62 -33.82
C ASN A 154 11.95 31.67 -34.15
N GLN A 155 13.14 31.53 -33.56
CA GLN A 155 14.27 32.41 -33.84
C GLN A 155 14.78 32.23 -35.26
N ALA A 156 15.00 30.98 -35.70
CA ALA A 156 15.44 30.66 -37.07
C ALA A 156 14.40 31.07 -38.15
N HIS A 157 13.11 30.95 -37.82
CA HIS A 157 12.02 31.34 -38.70
C HIS A 157 11.89 32.88 -38.82
N LYS A 158 12.15 33.64 -37.75
CA LYS A 158 12.11 35.12 -37.77
C LYS A 158 13.36 35.75 -38.39
N SER A 159 14.53 35.16 -38.20
CA SER A 159 15.79 35.66 -38.78
C SER A 159 15.91 35.44 -40.29
N SER A 160 15.06 34.59 -40.87
CA SER A 160 14.99 34.36 -42.32
C SER A 160 14.44 35.55 -43.12
N GLY A 161 13.92 36.61 -42.45
CA GLY A 161 13.37 37.80 -43.10
C GLY A 161 14.32 38.99 -43.29
N THR A 162 15.50 39.01 -42.65
CA THR A 162 16.37 40.22 -42.58
C THR A 162 17.87 39.93 -42.72
N ASN A 163 18.31 39.40 -43.86
CA ASN A 163 19.73 39.30 -44.30
C ASN A 163 20.51 38.01 -44.02
N PHE A 164 19.88 36.85 -43.92
CA PHE A 164 20.65 35.59 -44.00
C PHE A 164 19.84 34.52 -44.73
N GLN A 165 20.47 33.88 -45.71
CA GLN A 165 19.98 32.65 -46.33
C GLN A 165 19.94 31.54 -45.27
N GLY A 166 18.93 31.54 -44.40
CA GLY A 166 18.54 30.34 -43.69
C GLY A 166 18.16 29.31 -44.74
N LEU A 167 18.98 28.27 -44.92
CA LEU A 167 18.66 27.17 -45.84
C LEU A 167 17.27 26.64 -45.45
N PRO A 168 16.29 26.58 -46.38
CA PRO A 168 14.94 26.09 -46.10
C PRO A 168 14.94 24.75 -45.34
N SER A 169 15.90 23.88 -45.69
CA SER A 169 16.10 22.58 -45.05
C SER A 169 16.39 22.64 -43.55
N LYS A 170 17.12 23.65 -43.04
CA LYS A 170 17.39 23.77 -41.59
C LYS A 170 16.17 24.22 -40.80
N ILE A 171 15.29 25.01 -41.42
CA ILE A 171 14.03 25.46 -40.81
C ILE A 171 13.04 24.30 -40.75
N ASP A 172 13.00 23.48 -41.82
CA ASP A 172 12.19 22.26 -41.87
C ASP A 172 12.65 21.22 -40.86
N THR A 173 13.96 20.97 -40.71
CA THR A 173 14.48 20.06 -39.67
C THR A 173 14.13 20.53 -38.26
N LEU A 174 14.28 21.82 -37.95
CA LEU A 174 13.90 22.36 -36.64
C LEU A 174 12.39 22.29 -36.38
N LYS A 175 11.57 22.31 -37.44
CA LYS A 175 10.12 22.14 -37.34
C LYS A 175 9.77 20.69 -37.03
N GLU A 176 10.41 19.74 -37.69
CA GLU A 176 10.25 18.31 -37.40
C GLU A 176 10.67 17.98 -35.96
N GLU A 177 11.81 18.51 -35.49
CA GLU A 177 12.24 18.36 -34.08
C GLU A 177 11.24 18.97 -33.09
N MET A 178 10.65 20.13 -33.43
CA MET A 178 9.63 20.78 -32.60
C MET A 178 8.35 19.94 -32.53
N ASP A 179 7.88 19.42 -33.67
CA ASP A 179 6.69 18.59 -33.77
C ASP A 179 6.90 17.24 -33.05
N GLU A 180 8.09 16.64 -33.14
CA GLU A 180 8.45 15.41 -32.42
C GLU A 180 8.51 15.64 -30.90
N ALA A 181 9.14 16.73 -30.44
CA ALA A 181 9.14 17.10 -29.04
C ALA A 181 7.72 17.39 -28.51
N GLY A 182 6.85 17.99 -29.33
CA GLY A 182 5.45 18.24 -29.00
C GLY A 182 4.65 16.95 -28.85
N ASN A 183 4.86 15.98 -29.76
CA ASN A 183 4.23 14.66 -29.67
C ASN A 183 4.64 13.91 -28.40
N LYS A 184 5.91 14.01 -27.98
CA LYS A 184 6.40 13.40 -26.73
C LYS A 184 5.73 14.01 -25.49
N VAL A 185 5.51 15.32 -25.47
CA VAL A 185 4.78 16.01 -24.38
C VAL A 185 3.34 15.52 -24.30
N GLU A 186 2.63 15.47 -25.44
CA GLU A 186 1.24 15.02 -25.47
C GLU A 186 1.09 13.55 -25.04
N GLN A 187 1.95 12.65 -25.51
CA GLN A 187 1.95 11.24 -25.08
C GLN A 187 2.19 11.09 -23.58
N CYS A 188 3.17 11.83 -23.03
CA CYS A 188 3.46 11.77 -21.60
C CYS A 188 2.30 12.31 -20.76
N LYS A 189 1.57 13.30 -21.26
CA LYS A 189 0.40 13.87 -20.61
C LYS A 189 -0.77 12.89 -20.61
N ASP A 190 -1.04 12.26 -21.75
CA ASP A 190 -2.12 11.27 -21.87
C ASP A 190 -1.86 10.05 -20.98
N GLN A 191 -0.60 9.59 -20.92
CA GLN A 191 -0.21 8.50 -20.03
C GLN A 191 -0.37 8.88 -18.55
N LEU A 192 0.08 10.07 -18.15
CA LEU A 192 -0.08 10.56 -16.78
C LEU A 192 -1.57 10.65 -16.39
N ALA A 193 -2.41 11.18 -17.28
CA ALA A 193 -3.84 11.24 -17.04
C ALA A 193 -4.45 9.85 -16.88
N ALA A 194 -4.11 8.90 -17.75
CA ALA A 194 -4.57 7.51 -17.66
C ALA A 194 -4.17 6.88 -16.32
N ASP A 195 -2.93 7.06 -15.87
CA ASP A 195 -2.44 6.50 -14.62
C ASP A 195 -3.11 7.13 -13.39
N MET A 196 -3.34 8.45 -13.43
CA MET A 196 -4.07 9.17 -12.38
C MET A 196 -5.54 8.72 -12.28
N TYR A 197 -6.23 8.54 -13.40
CA TYR A 197 -7.61 8.04 -13.40
C TYR A 197 -7.69 6.57 -12.98
N ASN A 198 -6.75 5.73 -13.41
CA ASN A 198 -6.66 4.34 -12.97
C ASN A 198 -6.45 4.24 -11.46
N PHE A 199 -5.59 5.10 -10.89
CA PHE A 199 -5.42 5.16 -9.44
C PHE A 199 -6.72 5.53 -8.71
N MET A 200 -7.41 6.57 -9.20
CA MET A 200 -8.70 7.00 -8.62
C MET A 200 -9.78 5.90 -8.71
N ALA A 201 -9.81 5.13 -9.79
CA ALA A 201 -10.73 4.01 -9.94
C ALA A 201 -10.46 2.88 -8.93
N ARG A 202 -9.19 2.63 -8.60
CA ARG A 202 -8.76 1.63 -7.61
C ARG A 202 -8.86 2.11 -6.17
N GLU A 203 -8.98 3.41 -5.95
CA GLU A 203 -9.06 3.99 -4.61
C GLU A 203 -10.20 3.39 -3.77
N GLY A 204 -11.34 3.08 -4.40
CA GLY A 204 -12.48 2.44 -3.75
C GLY A 204 -12.18 1.01 -3.25
N GLU A 205 -11.18 0.35 -3.82
CA GLU A 205 -10.75 -0.98 -3.38
C GLU A 205 -9.85 -0.89 -2.14
N TYR A 206 -9.14 0.23 -1.94
CA TYR A 206 -8.29 0.43 -0.76
C TYR A 206 -9.09 0.52 0.54
N GLY A 207 -10.35 0.97 0.47
CA GLY A 207 -11.30 0.91 1.59
C GLY A 207 -11.54 -0.53 2.09
N LYS A 208 -11.45 -1.53 1.20
CA LYS A 208 -11.64 -2.94 1.55
C LYS A 208 -10.52 -3.45 2.46
N PHE A 209 -9.31 -2.91 2.39
CA PHE A 209 -8.21 -3.30 3.27
C PHE A 209 -8.49 -2.93 4.73
N PHE A 210 -9.06 -1.75 4.98
CA PHE A 210 -9.43 -1.31 6.32
C PHE A 210 -10.60 -2.11 6.89
N VAL A 211 -11.56 -2.48 6.04
CA VAL A 211 -12.69 -3.33 6.40
C VAL A 211 -12.24 -4.77 6.65
N MET A 212 -11.36 -5.33 5.80
CA MET A 212 -10.76 -6.64 5.99
C MET A 212 -9.95 -6.69 7.29
N LYS A 213 -9.19 -5.64 7.60
CA LYS A 213 -8.49 -5.51 8.89
C LYS A 213 -9.45 -5.61 10.07
N LEU A 214 -10.60 -4.92 9.98
CA LEU A 214 -11.62 -4.95 11.03
C LEU A 214 -12.18 -6.36 11.19
N PHE A 215 -12.52 -7.02 10.09
CA PHE A 215 -13.00 -8.40 10.08
C PHE A 215 -11.98 -9.39 10.62
N CYS A 216 -10.71 -9.27 10.26
CA CYS A 216 -9.61 -10.08 10.79
C CYS A 216 -9.47 -9.91 12.31
N HIS A 217 -9.51 -8.67 12.81
CA HIS A 217 -9.49 -8.41 14.26
C HIS A 217 -10.70 -9.02 14.98
N LEU A 218 -11.90 -8.89 14.41
CA LEU A 218 -13.12 -9.49 14.95
C LEU A 218 -13.04 -11.02 14.94
N TRP A 219 -12.52 -11.60 13.85
CA TRP A 219 -12.35 -13.04 13.70
C TRP A 219 -11.37 -13.60 14.74
N VAL A 220 -10.22 -12.95 14.94
CA VAL A 220 -9.25 -13.31 15.99
C VAL A 220 -9.92 -13.28 17.36
N VAL A 221 -10.62 -12.21 17.72
CA VAL A 221 -11.26 -12.12 19.05
C VAL A 221 -12.33 -13.21 19.22
N LEU A 222 -13.16 -13.46 18.21
CA LEU A 222 -14.22 -14.48 18.27
C LEU A 222 -13.63 -15.90 18.30
N HIS A 223 -12.65 -16.18 17.45
CA HIS A 223 -12.03 -17.49 17.30
C HIS A 223 -11.15 -17.84 18.50
N LEU A 224 -10.37 -16.87 19.04
CA LEU A 224 -9.67 -17.04 20.31
C LEU A 224 -10.65 -17.33 21.44
N SER A 225 -11.77 -16.60 21.51
CA SER A 225 -12.79 -16.82 22.55
C SER A 225 -13.43 -18.21 22.45
N LEU A 226 -13.62 -18.72 21.23
CA LEU A 226 -14.13 -20.07 20.98
C LEU A 226 -13.09 -21.15 21.32
N CYS A 227 -11.84 -21.03 20.86
CA CYS A 227 -10.77 -21.97 21.21
C CYS A 227 -10.54 -22.05 22.72
N VAL A 228 -10.57 -20.93 23.43
CA VAL A 228 -10.46 -20.91 24.90
C VAL A 228 -11.69 -21.58 25.54
N ARG A 229 -12.89 -21.37 25.01
CA ARG A 229 -14.11 -21.98 25.53
C ARG A 229 -14.19 -23.49 25.26
N GLU A 230 -13.68 -23.95 24.13
CA GLU A 230 -13.63 -25.38 23.76
C GLU A 230 -12.48 -26.11 24.47
N GLY A 231 -11.30 -25.47 24.60
CA GLY A 231 -10.14 -26.02 25.30
C GLY A 231 -10.32 -26.11 26.82
N ILE A 232 -11.01 -25.15 27.45
CA ILE A 232 -11.30 -25.17 28.90
C ILE A 232 -12.60 -25.91 29.21
N GLY A 233 -13.25 -26.53 28.20
CA GLY A 233 -14.40 -27.41 28.39
C GLY A 233 -14.12 -28.45 29.48
N SER A 234 -14.79 -28.29 30.62
CA SER A 234 -14.40 -28.78 31.94
C SER A 234 -13.96 -30.27 32.00
N PRO A 235 -12.76 -30.60 32.55
CA PRO A 235 -12.43 -31.97 32.94
C PRO A 235 -13.28 -32.49 34.11
N GLU A 236 -14.00 -31.60 34.79
CA GLU A 236 -14.77 -31.86 36.01
C GLU A 236 -16.00 -32.78 35.82
N GLN A 237 -16.40 -33.10 34.58
CA GLN A 237 -17.47 -34.08 34.32
C GLN A 237 -16.97 -35.53 34.14
N LYS A 238 -15.66 -35.79 34.14
CA LYS A 238 -15.11 -37.17 34.00
C LYS A 238 -14.57 -37.77 35.30
N SER A 239 -14.52 -37.04 36.41
CA SER A 239 -13.98 -37.53 37.69
C SER A 239 -15.03 -37.88 38.76
N GLN A 240 -16.32 -37.87 38.43
CA GLN A 240 -17.38 -38.35 39.32
C GLN A 240 -18.00 -39.66 38.77
N SER A 241 -17.29 -40.76 38.97
CA SER A 241 -17.90 -42.10 39.04
C SER A 241 -17.47 -42.73 40.37
N PRO A 242 -18.41 -43.03 41.28
CA PRO A 242 -18.08 -43.51 42.62
C PRO A 242 -17.81 -45.01 42.59
N ASP A 243 -16.55 -45.39 42.75
CA ASP A 243 -16.22 -46.74 43.25
C ASP A 243 -16.47 -46.77 44.76
N PHE A 244 -17.71 -47.07 45.15
CA PHE A 244 -18.02 -47.60 46.46
C PHE A 244 -19.01 -48.77 46.30
N GLN A 245 -18.45 -49.92 45.92
CA GLN A 245 -19.10 -51.21 46.13
C GLN A 245 -19.11 -51.50 47.63
N VAL A 246 -20.31 -51.60 48.22
CA VAL A 246 -20.53 -52.39 49.44
C VAL A 246 -21.50 -53.52 49.08
N PRO A 247 -21.08 -54.79 49.13
CA PRO A 247 -21.97 -55.93 48.95
C PRO A 247 -22.83 -56.15 50.20
N LEU A 248 -24.10 -56.48 49.95
CA LEU A 248 -25.17 -57.07 50.78
C LEU A 248 -24.93 -57.22 52.29
#